data_AF-A0A0D0DYG0-F1
#
_entry.id   AF-A0A0D0DYG0-F1
#
_cell.length_a   1.000
_cell.length_b   1.000
_cell.length_c   1.000
_cell.angle_alpha   90.00
_cell.angle_beta   90.00
_cell.angle_gamma   90.00
#
_symmetry.space_group_name_H-M   'P 1'
#
loop_
_entity.id
_entity.type
_entity.pdbx_description
1 polymer ?
#
loop_
_entity_poly.entity_id
_entity_poly.type
_entity_poly.pdbx_seq_one_letter_code
_entity_poly.pdbx_strand_id
1 'polypeptide(L)'
;MVRASCPTDLCYYLPLPPVPVSNATRTIPWGQPTIQYANGTTCCSSLDQVRDALDTIDAQLLELLSTRAAYVREATRFKSTEASVNNPSRNAQVIQGAIDGAPAVHLPQIVAQMVYQSIINSSVLFEECIFDTYDGPN
;
A
#
# COMPACT_ATOMS: atom_id res chain seq x y z
N MET A 1 29.49 -14.52 4.46
CA MET A 1 29.11 -14.20 5.85
C MET A 1 27.66 -13.75 5.84
N VAL A 2 26.75 -14.57 6.35
CA VAL A 2 25.33 -14.16 6.48
C VAL A 2 25.30 -13.15 7.61
N ARG A 3 25.05 -11.87 7.30
CA ARG A 3 24.75 -10.87 8.33
C ARG A 3 23.57 -11.39 9.13
N ALA A 4 23.67 -11.38 10.47
CA ALA A 4 22.52 -11.67 11.31
C ALA A 4 21.42 -10.66 10.94
N SER A 5 20.31 -11.14 10.37
CA SER A 5 19.16 -10.30 10.06
C SER A 5 18.64 -9.67 11.35
N CYS A 6 18.26 -8.39 11.29
CA CYS A 6 17.62 -7.75 12.43
C CYS A 6 16.32 -8.53 12.73
N PRO A 7 15.96 -8.84 13.98
CA PRO A 7 14.73 -9.57 14.28
C PRO A 7 13.46 -8.92 13.67
N THR A 8 13.49 -7.61 13.43
CA THR A 8 12.40 -6.86 12.77
C THR A 8 12.30 -7.11 11.28
N ASP A 9 13.34 -7.62 10.62
CA ASP A 9 13.34 -7.88 9.17
C ASP A 9 12.29 -8.93 8.80
N LEU A 10 12.03 -9.90 9.71
CA LEU A 10 10.98 -10.90 9.54
C LEU A 10 9.58 -10.28 9.43
N CYS A 11 9.36 -9.09 9.98
CA CYS A 11 8.08 -8.39 9.89
C CYS A 11 7.81 -7.76 8.51
N TYR A 12 8.81 -7.72 7.62
CA TYR A 12 8.66 -7.18 6.27
C TYR A 12 8.27 -8.23 5.23
N TYR A 13 8.33 -9.52 5.56
CA TYR A 13 8.06 -10.63 4.64
C TYR A 13 6.83 -11.44 5.06
N LEU A 14 6.28 -12.19 4.10
CA LEU A 14 5.19 -13.15 4.34
C LEU A 14 5.72 -14.60 4.43
N PRO A 15 5.12 -15.45 5.30
CA PRO A 15 4.09 -15.10 6.28
C PRO A 15 4.66 -14.30 7.47
N LEU A 16 3.83 -13.48 8.10
CA LEU A 16 4.22 -12.79 9.34
C LEU A 16 4.58 -13.80 10.45
N PRO A 17 5.57 -13.50 11.31
CA PRO A 17 5.89 -14.35 12.43
C PRO A 17 4.71 -14.42 13.42
N PRO A 18 4.49 -15.56 14.10
CA PRO A 18 3.43 -15.68 15.11
C PRO A 18 3.70 -14.69 16.26
N VAL A 19 2.67 -13.95 16.67
CA VAL A 19 2.75 -12.99 17.77
C VAL A 19 2.32 -13.67 19.08
N PRO A 20 3.20 -13.85 20.07
CA PRO A 20 2.82 -14.39 21.37
C PRO A 20 1.96 -13.38 22.14
N VAL A 21 1.09 -13.88 23.03
CA VAL A 21 0.35 -13.03 23.95
C VAL A 21 1.34 -12.25 24.82
N SER A 22 1.17 -10.93 24.89
CA SER A 22 2.07 -10.05 25.63
C SER A 22 1.35 -9.37 26.78
N ASN A 23 1.90 -9.50 28.00
CA ASN A 23 1.49 -8.74 29.18
C ASN A 23 2.45 -7.56 29.45
N ALA A 24 3.15 -7.07 28.42
CA ALA A 24 4.19 -6.08 28.57
C ALA A 24 3.62 -4.67 28.80
N THR A 25 3.99 -4.07 29.93
CA THR A 25 3.82 -2.63 30.17
C THR A 25 5.11 -1.92 29.78
N ARG A 26 5.03 -0.82 29.03
CA ARG A 26 6.19 -0.04 28.59
C ARG A 26 6.02 1.44 28.94
N THR A 27 7.11 2.10 29.30
CA THR A 27 7.13 3.56 29.53
C THR A 27 7.34 4.26 28.19
N ILE A 28 6.56 5.30 27.90
CA ILE A 28 6.59 6.00 26.60
C ILE A 28 7.59 7.17 26.66
N PRO A 29 8.48 7.35 25.66
CA PRO A 29 8.77 6.44 24.55
C PRO A 29 9.63 5.24 25.01
N TRP A 30 9.30 4.05 24.51
CA TRP A 30 9.98 2.80 24.90
C TRP A 30 11.10 2.37 23.95
N GLY A 31 11.37 3.16 22.91
CA GLY A 31 12.35 2.89 21.87
C GLY A 31 13.06 4.17 21.43
N GLN A 32 14.00 4.00 20.50
CA GLN A 32 14.74 5.11 19.89
C GLN A 32 14.10 5.50 18.54
N PRO A 33 14.24 6.77 18.10
CA PRO A 33 13.85 7.20 16.76
C PRO A 33 14.45 6.31 15.67
N THR A 34 13.61 5.80 14.76
CA THR A 34 14.03 4.97 13.62
C THR A 34 14.13 5.77 12.31
N ILE A 35 13.53 6.97 12.27
CA ILE A 35 13.57 7.86 11.10
C ILE A 35 14.71 8.86 11.29
N GLN A 36 15.62 8.90 10.32
CA GLN A 36 16.70 9.88 10.25
C GLN A 36 16.54 10.74 9.00
N TYR A 37 16.61 12.06 9.17
CA TYR A 37 16.55 13.02 8.08
C TYR A 37 17.95 13.33 7.54
N ALA A 38 18.01 13.81 6.30
CA ALA A 38 19.28 14.13 5.62
C ALA A 38 20.11 15.22 6.32
N ASN A 39 19.46 16.09 7.10
CA ASN A 39 20.10 17.13 7.90
C ASN A 39 20.64 16.62 9.26
N GLY A 40 20.56 15.32 9.52
CA GLY A 40 21.03 14.69 10.76
C GLY A 40 20.06 14.75 11.93
N THR A 41 18.87 15.34 11.78
CA THR A 41 17.82 15.27 12.80
C THR A 41 17.03 13.96 12.70
N THR A 42 16.27 13.62 13.75
CA THR A 42 15.45 12.40 13.78
C THR A 42 13.98 12.72 14.00
N CYS A 43 13.10 11.85 13.49
CA CYS A 43 11.69 11.87 13.84
C CYS A 43 11.36 10.70 14.78
N CYS A 44 10.51 10.86 15.79
CA CYS A 44 9.81 12.06 16.25
C CYS A 44 9.83 12.07 17.79
N SER A 45 9.54 13.20 18.44
CA SER A 45 9.55 13.28 19.91
C SER A 45 8.20 12.99 20.57
N SER A 46 7.10 12.92 19.81
CA SER A 46 5.77 12.59 20.31
C SER A 46 4.94 11.82 19.27
N LEU A 47 3.86 11.19 19.72
CA LEU A 47 2.89 10.53 18.83
C LEU A 47 2.16 11.53 17.92
N ASP A 48 1.93 12.75 18.38
CA ASP A 48 1.26 13.77 17.57
C ASP A 48 2.13 14.21 16.39
N GLN A 49 3.44 14.36 16.57
CA GLN A 49 4.35 14.62 15.45
C GLN A 49 4.40 13.47 14.44
N VAL A 50 4.27 12.21 14.90
CA VAL A 50 4.15 11.07 13.99
C VAL A 50 2.85 11.17 13.18
N ARG A 51 1.74 11.56 13.82
CA ARG A 51 0.44 11.73 13.16
C ARG A 51 0.46 12.86 12.13
N ASP A 52 1.05 14.02 12.45
CA ASP A 52 1.17 15.14 11.50
C ASP A 52 1.96 14.72 10.24
N ALA A 53 3.01 13.91 10.42
CA ALA A 53 3.77 13.35 9.31
C ALA A 53 2.95 12.35 8.49
N LEU A 54 2.14 11.50 9.14
CA LEU A 54 1.23 10.58 8.47
C LEU A 54 0.13 11.31 7.69
N ASP A 55 -0.49 12.34 8.27
CA ASP A 55 -1.53 13.14 7.60
C ASP A 55 -1.00 13.77 6.31
N THR A 56 0.26 14.23 6.33
CA THR A 56 0.94 14.75 5.13
C THR A 56 1.14 13.67 4.06
N ILE A 57 1.51 12.46 4.47
CA ILE A 57 1.68 11.31 3.56
C ILE A 57 0.32 10.88 3.00
N ASP A 58 -0.71 10.83 3.82
CA ASP A 58 -2.05 10.40 3.42
C ASP A 58 -2.66 11.36 2.39
N ALA A 59 -2.42 12.67 2.52
CA ALA A 59 -2.77 13.65 1.51
C ALA A 59 -2.07 13.38 0.16
N GLN A 60 -0.79 13.03 0.18
CA GLN A 60 -0.03 12.67 -1.04
C GLN A 60 -0.51 11.35 -1.65
N LEU A 61 -0.81 10.35 -0.81
CA LEU A 61 -1.38 9.08 -1.27
C LEU A 61 -2.73 9.31 -1.95
N LEU A 62 -3.57 10.19 -1.42
CA LEU A 62 -4.85 10.53 -2.02
C LEU A 62 -4.67 11.15 -3.42
N GLU A 63 -3.71 12.06 -3.61
CA GLU A 63 -3.40 12.61 -4.93
C GLU A 63 -2.86 11.57 -5.91
N LEU A 64 -1.99 10.67 -5.45
CA LEU A 64 -1.47 9.58 -6.27
C LEU A 64 -2.58 8.59 -6.67
N LEU A 65 -3.50 8.27 -5.76
CA LEU A 65 -4.67 7.44 -6.05
C LEU A 65 -5.60 8.11 -7.06
N SER A 66 -5.83 9.41 -6.95
CA SER A 66 -6.60 10.19 -7.93
C SER A 66 -5.95 10.14 -9.33
N THR A 67 -4.64 10.35 -9.39
CA THR A 67 -3.87 10.22 -10.64
C THR A 67 -3.97 8.82 -11.23
N ARG A 68 -3.83 7.78 -10.40
CA ARG A 68 -3.99 6.39 -10.83
C ARG A 68 -5.41 6.11 -11.34
N ALA A 69 -6.43 6.62 -10.67
CA ALA A 69 -7.83 6.47 -11.08
C ALA A 69 -8.11 7.13 -12.44
N ALA A 70 -7.45 8.25 -12.76
CA ALA A 70 -7.55 8.87 -14.08
C ALA A 70 -7.04 7.93 -15.20
N TYR A 71 -5.92 7.23 -14.98
CA TYR A 71 -5.42 6.22 -15.92
C TYR A 71 -6.34 4.99 -16.02
N VAL A 72 -6.96 4.58 -14.92
CA VAL A 72 -7.95 3.50 -14.89
C VAL A 72 -9.18 3.87 -15.73
N ARG A 73 -9.71 5.09 -15.54
CA ARG A 73 -10.78 5.63 -16.39
C ARG A 73 -10.41 5.67 -17.87
N GLU A 74 -9.19 6.10 -18.16
CA GLU A 74 -8.66 6.11 -19.52
C GLU A 74 -8.54 4.70 -20.10
N ALA A 75 -8.13 3.71 -19.30
CA ALA A 75 -8.08 2.32 -19.73
C ALA A 75 -9.48 1.79 -20.12
N THR A 76 -10.55 2.28 -19.49
CA THR A 76 -11.92 1.83 -19.76
C THR A 76 -12.33 2.02 -21.22
N ARG A 77 -11.93 3.11 -21.90
CA ARG A 77 -12.30 3.36 -23.31
C ARG A 77 -11.65 2.39 -24.31
N PHE A 78 -10.68 1.59 -23.87
CA PHE A 78 -10.03 0.55 -24.68
C PHE A 78 -10.64 -0.83 -24.49
N LYS A 79 -11.62 -0.97 -23.59
CA LYS A 79 -12.29 -2.22 -23.27
C LYS A 79 -13.55 -2.34 -24.11
N SER A 80 -13.71 -3.44 -24.84
CA SER A 80 -14.82 -3.64 -25.77
C SER A 80 -16.00 -4.39 -25.16
N THR A 81 -15.82 -5.00 -23.98
CA THR A 81 -16.85 -5.77 -23.29
C THR A 81 -16.74 -5.58 -21.78
N GLU A 82 -17.86 -5.68 -21.07
CA GLU A 82 -17.90 -5.67 -19.60
C GLU A 82 -16.97 -6.75 -19.01
N ALA A 83 -16.95 -7.96 -19.61
CA ALA A 83 -16.05 -9.04 -19.21
C ALA A 83 -14.55 -8.68 -19.35
N SER A 84 -14.18 -7.71 -20.19
CA SER A 84 -12.80 -7.22 -20.30
C SER A 84 -12.44 -6.19 -19.23
N VAL A 85 -13.44 -5.67 -18.48
CA VAL A 85 -13.24 -4.75 -17.35
C VAL A 85 -12.48 -5.44 -16.23
N ASN A 86 -12.97 -6.59 -15.77
CA ASN A 86 -12.25 -7.41 -14.81
C ASN A 86 -11.33 -8.41 -15.53
N ASN A 87 -10.01 -8.17 -15.48
CA ASN A 87 -9.02 -9.12 -15.98
C ASN A 87 -8.26 -9.77 -14.81
N PRO A 88 -8.65 -10.99 -14.37
CA PRO A 88 -8.04 -11.64 -13.21
C PRO A 88 -6.53 -11.86 -13.34
N SER A 89 -6.05 -12.18 -14.55
CA SER A 89 -4.62 -12.40 -14.80
C SER A 89 -3.82 -11.11 -14.62
N ARG A 90 -4.30 -9.99 -15.17
CA ARG A 90 -3.64 -8.70 -15.00
C ARG A 90 -3.73 -8.21 -13.55
N ASN A 91 -4.87 -8.43 -12.89
CA ASN A 91 -5.06 -8.09 -11.48
C ASN A 91 -4.05 -8.83 -10.59
N ALA A 92 -3.92 -10.14 -10.78
CA ALA A 92 -2.93 -10.96 -10.08
C ALA A 92 -1.49 -10.49 -10.36
N GLN A 93 -1.17 -10.13 -11.61
CA GLN A 93 0.15 -9.61 -11.96
C GLN A 93 0.49 -8.31 -11.22
N VAL A 94 -0.46 -7.38 -11.10
CA VAL A 94 -0.24 -6.11 -10.40
C VAL A 94 -0.05 -6.32 -8.90
N ILE A 95 -0.87 -7.20 -8.29
CA ILE A 95 -0.76 -7.52 -6.86
C ILE A 95 0.56 -8.24 -6.57
N GLN A 96 0.91 -9.26 -7.36
CA GLN A 96 2.16 -10.00 -7.16
C GLN A 96 3.38 -9.11 -7.39
N GLY A 97 3.35 -8.25 -8.41
CA GLY A 97 4.42 -7.28 -8.64
C GLY A 97 4.63 -6.32 -7.46
N ALA A 98 3.55 -5.90 -6.79
CA ALA A 98 3.65 -5.09 -5.58
C ALA A 98 4.26 -5.87 -4.41
N ILE A 99 3.87 -7.14 -4.22
CA ILE A 99 4.41 -8.01 -3.17
C ILE A 99 5.91 -8.27 -3.38
N ASP A 100 6.31 -8.57 -4.62
CA ASP A 100 7.70 -8.86 -4.98
C ASP A 100 8.58 -7.61 -4.90
N GLY A 101 8.02 -6.43 -5.23
CA GLY A 101 8.71 -5.15 -5.17
C GLY A 101 8.80 -4.53 -3.77
N ALA A 102 7.92 -4.91 -2.84
CA ALA A 102 7.80 -4.29 -1.52
C ALA A 102 9.14 -4.27 -0.73
N PRO A 103 9.95 -5.36 -0.68
CA PRO A 103 11.21 -5.36 0.06
C PRO A 103 12.23 -4.33 -0.45
N ALA A 104 12.24 -4.06 -1.76
CA ALA A 104 13.19 -3.13 -2.37
C ALA A 104 12.96 -1.66 -1.94
N VAL A 105 11.76 -1.35 -1.46
CA VAL A 105 11.36 -0.02 -0.96
C VAL A 105 11.08 -0.02 0.54
N HIS A 106 11.49 -1.07 1.26
CA HIS A 106 11.22 -1.25 2.69
C HIS A 106 9.73 -1.13 3.05
N LEU A 107 8.85 -1.71 2.23
CA LEU A 107 7.43 -1.86 2.52
C LEU A 107 7.16 -3.30 2.99
N PRO A 108 6.42 -3.54 4.08
CA PRO A 108 6.04 -4.89 4.46
C PRO A 108 5.16 -5.54 3.39
N GLN A 109 5.49 -6.78 2.98
CA GLN A 109 4.75 -7.52 1.95
C GLN A 109 3.26 -7.67 2.27
N ILE A 110 2.90 -7.79 3.55
CA ILE A 110 1.49 -7.81 3.98
C ILE A 110 0.76 -6.52 3.63
N VAL A 111 1.39 -5.35 3.81
CA VAL A 111 0.80 -4.06 3.48
C VAL A 111 0.65 -3.93 1.97
N ALA A 112 1.70 -4.29 1.22
CA ALA A 112 1.66 -4.30 -0.25
C ALA A 112 0.51 -5.17 -0.78
N GLN A 113 0.40 -6.41 -0.29
CA GLN A 113 -0.67 -7.34 -0.67
C GLN A 113 -2.06 -6.76 -0.41
N MET A 114 -2.33 -6.32 0.83
CA MET A 114 -3.66 -5.88 1.22
C MET A 114 -4.06 -4.57 0.53
N VAL A 115 -3.15 -3.61 0.43
CA VAL A 115 -3.40 -2.33 -0.22
C VAL A 115 -3.65 -2.52 -1.72
N TYR A 116 -2.80 -3.29 -2.41
CA TYR A 116 -2.97 -3.49 -3.85
C TYR A 116 -4.20 -4.33 -4.20
N GLN A 117 -4.59 -5.30 -3.36
CA GLN A 117 -5.86 -6.01 -3.51
C GLN A 117 -7.03 -5.03 -3.43
N SER A 118 -7.05 -4.13 -2.45
CA SER A 118 -8.11 -3.13 -2.29
C SER A 118 -8.13 -2.11 -3.43
N ILE A 119 -6.96 -1.64 -3.86
CA ILE A 119 -6.82 -0.73 -5.02
C ILE A 119 -7.39 -1.40 -6.28
N ILE A 120 -7.05 -2.66 -6.55
CA ILE A 120 -7.54 -3.37 -7.73
C ILE A 120 -9.05 -3.62 -7.66
N ASN A 121 -9.54 -4.11 -6.52
CA ASN A 121 -10.97 -4.38 -6.34
C ASN A 121 -11.81 -3.10 -6.53
N SER A 122 -11.38 -1.98 -5.95
CA SER A 122 -12.06 -0.69 -6.13
C SER A 122 -11.92 -0.14 -7.55
N SER A 123 -10.80 -0.40 -8.23
CA SER A 123 -10.61 0.01 -9.63
C SER A 123 -11.58 -0.70 -10.57
N VAL A 124 -11.78 -2.00 -10.38
CA VAL A 124 -12.73 -2.78 -11.19
C VAL A 124 -14.14 -2.21 -11.05
N LEU A 125 -14.61 -1.97 -9.81
CA LEU A 125 -15.93 -1.36 -9.57
C LEU A 125 -16.07 0.03 -10.21
N PHE A 126 -15.00 0.84 -10.18
CA PHE A 126 -15.01 2.15 -10.81
C PHE A 126 -15.04 2.04 -12.35
N GLU A 127 -14.27 1.14 -12.94
CA GLU A 127 -14.27 0.92 -14.39
C GLU A 127 -15.60 0.36 -14.88
N GLU A 128 -16.25 -0.55 -14.15
CA GLU A 128 -17.58 -1.08 -14.49
C GLU A 128 -18.59 0.07 -14.56
N CYS A 129 -18.61 0.93 -13.55
CA CYS A 129 -19.46 2.13 -13.54
C CYS A 129 -19.19 3.06 -14.73
N ILE A 130 -17.92 3.29 -15.09
CA ILE A 130 -17.58 4.12 -16.26
C ILE A 130 -17.95 3.42 -17.57
N PHE A 131 -17.72 2.11 -17.68
CA PHE A 131 -18.03 1.32 -18.87
C PHE A 131 -19.52 1.44 -19.22
N ASP A 132 -20.40 1.28 -18.24
CA ASP A 132 -21.85 1.39 -18.40
C ASP A 132 -22.29 2.77 -18.90
N THR A 133 -21.52 3.84 -18.63
CA THR A 133 -21.85 5.18 -19.14
C THR A 133 -21.69 5.32 -20.66
N TYR A 134 -20.95 4.42 -21.31
CA TYR A 134 -20.72 4.45 -22.77
C TYR A 134 -21.85 3.82 -23.58
N ASP A 135 -22.73 3.03 -22.98
CA ASP A 135 -23.81 2.34 -23.69
C ASP A 135 -24.97 3.28 -24.14
N GLY A 136 -24.85 4.59 -23.91
CA GLY A 136 -25.84 5.61 -24.26
C GLY A 136 -27.08 5.57 -23.35
N PRO A 137 -27.94 6.61 -23.33
CA PRO A 137 -29.21 6.50 -22.62
C PRO A 137 -30.09 5.48 -23.35
N ASN A 138 -30.69 4.55 -22.60
CA ASN A 138 -31.86 3.80 -23.07
C ASN A 138 -32.97 4.75 -23.54
#